data_AF-A0A351JYP1-F1
#
_entry.id   AF-A0A351JYP1-F1
#
_cell.length_a   1.000
_cell.length_b   1.000
_cell.length_c   1.000
_cell.angle_alpha   90.00
_cell.angle_beta   90.00
_cell.angle_gamma   90.00
#
_symmetry.space_group_name_H-M   'P 1'
#
loop_
_entity.id
_entity.type
_entity.pdbx_description
1 polymer ?
#
loop_
_entity_poly.entity_id
_entity_poly.type
_entity_poly.pdbx_seq_one_letter_code
_entity_poly.pdbx_strand_id
1 'polypeptide(L)'
;MFKKMINMAHRNERGITGLETAIILIAFVVVASVFAYTVLSAGLFSAQQADETIRSGIRTTQTTMKLRGGILAYKGNVTEGGNVSESVVKISFTVSNVLGEGQAIDLTPSHYLHHLTGALTPVSTDDNDPHTPWPAVSVTMISYDSATIVIPEVAWTVEFGGGYEDDGDFLLEDVERATITVWLVDFTAGIYDLVPPTGTEDNFITNADNLLKTNAIFNLQVIPPQGATMLIQKRTPAYLSDIMRL
;
A
#
# COMPACT_ATOMS: atom_id res chain seq x y z
N MET A 1 68.01 -12.82 63.38
CA MET A 1 67.06 -13.42 62.40
C MET A 1 66.61 -12.46 61.28
N PHE A 2 66.70 -11.13 61.43
CA PHE A 2 66.26 -10.15 60.42
C PHE A 2 67.04 -10.13 59.09
N LYS A 3 68.32 -10.53 59.09
CA LYS A 3 69.19 -10.50 57.90
C LYS A 3 68.85 -11.56 56.83
N LYS A 4 68.09 -12.60 57.20
CA LYS A 4 67.66 -13.69 56.30
C LYS A 4 66.35 -13.35 55.57
N MET A 5 65.57 -12.40 56.09
CA MET A 5 64.31 -11.93 55.48
C MET A 5 64.54 -10.92 54.35
N ILE A 6 65.58 -10.08 54.42
CA ILE A 6 65.87 -9.06 53.41
C ILE A 6 66.43 -9.68 52.10
N ASN A 7 67.25 -10.75 52.21
CA ASN A 7 67.77 -11.46 51.02
C ASN A 7 66.72 -12.33 50.31
N MET A 8 65.53 -12.52 50.89
CA MET A 8 64.41 -13.21 50.23
C MET A 8 63.57 -12.24 49.39
N ALA A 9 63.59 -10.94 49.71
CA ALA A 9 62.79 -9.93 49.02
C ALA A 9 63.34 -9.56 47.62
N HIS A 10 64.66 -9.65 47.41
CA HIS A 10 65.29 -9.27 46.14
C HIS A 10 65.56 -10.42 45.15
N ARG A 11 65.14 -11.66 45.45
CA ARG A 11 65.57 -12.84 44.67
C ARG A 11 64.64 -13.24 43.53
N ASN A 12 63.62 -12.44 43.20
CA ASN A 12 62.60 -12.81 42.22
C ASN A 12 62.12 -11.69 41.27
N GLU A 13 62.81 -10.56 41.17
CA GLU A 13 62.48 -9.54 40.15
C GLU A 13 63.03 -9.97 38.78
N ARG A 14 62.23 -10.73 38.02
CA ARG A 14 62.47 -10.96 36.59
C ARG A 14 62.21 -9.66 35.85
N GLY A 15 63.20 -9.17 35.10
CA GLY A 15 63.04 -7.97 34.27
C GLY A 15 62.05 -8.20 33.14
N ILE A 16 61.23 -7.19 32.83
CA ILE A 16 60.34 -7.20 31.67
C ILE A 16 61.19 -7.25 30.39
N THR A 17 60.97 -8.26 29.53
CA THR A 17 61.71 -8.36 28.28
C THR A 17 61.04 -7.55 27.18
N GLY A 18 61.82 -6.93 26.28
CA GLY A 18 61.27 -6.16 25.16
C GLY A 18 60.46 -7.00 24.17
N LEU A 19 60.69 -8.31 24.16
CA LEU A 19 59.93 -9.26 23.34
C LEU A 19 58.53 -9.50 23.93
N GLU A 20 58.38 -9.58 25.26
CA GLU A 20 57.06 -9.70 25.91
C GLU A 20 56.20 -8.45 25.68
N THR A 21 56.79 -7.25 25.79
CA THR A 21 56.05 -6.00 25.50
C THR A 21 55.69 -5.88 24.03
N ALA A 22 56.53 -6.35 23.10
CA ALA A 22 56.21 -6.36 21.67
C ALA A 22 55.01 -7.26 21.34
N ILE A 23 54.92 -8.44 21.95
CA ILE A 23 53.76 -9.35 21.75
C ILE A 23 52.48 -8.72 22.29
N ILE A 24 52.53 -8.11 23.48
CA ILE A 24 51.39 -7.39 24.07
C ILE A 24 50.97 -6.22 23.18
N LEU A 25 51.93 -5.48 22.60
CA LEU A 25 51.67 -4.35 21.71
C LEU A 25 50.96 -4.81 20.42
N ILE A 26 51.40 -5.89 19.79
CA ILE A 26 50.72 -6.45 18.60
C ILE A 26 49.29 -6.87 18.96
N ALA A 27 49.10 -7.58 20.07
CA ALA A 27 47.77 -8.00 20.51
C ALA A 27 46.84 -6.80 20.74
N PHE A 28 47.33 -5.74 21.38
CA PHE A 28 46.56 -4.52 21.62
C PHE A 28 46.18 -3.80 20.32
N VAL A 29 47.14 -3.66 19.38
CA VAL A 29 46.89 -3.03 18.08
C VAL A 29 45.88 -3.84 17.26
N VAL A 30 45.95 -5.17 17.28
CA VAL A 30 44.99 -6.04 16.58
C VAL A 30 43.59 -5.89 17.18
N VAL A 31 43.45 -5.93 18.51
CA VAL A 31 42.16 -5.72 19.19
C VAL A 31 41.58 -4.34 18.86
N ALA A 32 42.40 -3.28 18.92
CA ALA A 32 41.98 -1.94 18.56
C ALA A 32 41.56 -1.83 17.10
N SER A 33 42.26 -2.51 16.18
CA SER A 33 41.93 -2.50 14.74
C SER A 33 40.62 -3.22 14.45
N VAL A 34 40.39 -4.39 15.06
CA VAL A 34 39.12 -5.13 14.90
C VAL A 34 37.98 -4.32 15.51
N PHE A 35 38.19 -3.71 16.68
CA PHE A 35 37.20 -2.83 17.30
C PHE A 35 36.89 -1.59 16.44
N ALA A 36 37.91 -0.95 15.86
CA ALA A 36 37.72 0.18 14.96
C ALA A 36 36.94 -0.23 13.70
N TYR A 37 37.25 -1.39 13.13
CA TYR A 37 36.55 -1.93 11.96
C TYR A 37 35.07 -2.20 12.27
N THR A 38 34.75 -2.82 13.42
CA THR A 38 33.36 -3.09 13.79
C THR A 38 32.58 -1.82 14.06
N VAL A 39 33.19 -0.85 14.76
CA VAL A 39 32.56 0.47 15.01
C VAL A 39 32.32 1.23 13.71
N LEU A 40 33.30 1.24 12.80
CA LEU A 40 33.15 1.89 11.49
C LEU A 40 32.08 1.21 10.65
N SER A 41 32.07 -0.13 10.59
CA SER A 41 31.09 -0.90 9.81
C SER A 41 29.67 -0.69 10.33
N ALA A 42 29.49 -0.75 11.66
CA ALA A 42 28.21 -0.46 12.30
C ALA A 42 27.79 1.00 12.12
N GLY A 43 28.75 1.93 12.16
CA GLY A 43 28.53 3.36 11.93
C GLY A 43 28.07 3.66 10.50
N LEU A 44 28.74 3.08 9.50
CA LEU A 44 28.36 3.23 8.09
C LEU A 44 26.99 2.61 7.80
N PHE A 45 26.71 1.43 8.34
CA PHE A 45 25.39 0.81 8.23
C PHE A 45 24.29 1.68 8.86
N SER A 46 24.55 2.24 10.04
CA SER A 46 23.60 3.14 10.70
C SER A 46 23.36 4.41 9.90
N ALA A 47 24.40 4.98 9.27
CA ALA A 47 24.28 6.14 8.40
C ALA A 47 23.47 5.85 7.13
N GLN A 48 23.67 4.69 6.51
CA GLN A 48 22.90 4.25 5.34
C GLN A 48 21.41 4.05 5.69
N GLN A 49 21.12 3.39 6.81
CA GLN A 49 19.75 3.21 7.28
C GLN A 49 19.07 4.56 7.60
N ALA A 50 19.82 5.51 8.16
CA ALA A 50 19.32 6.85 8.44
C ALA A 50 18.99 7.61 7.15
N ASP A 51 19.85 7.56 6.13
CA ASP A 51 19.58 8.19 4.83
C ASP A 51 18.33 7.59 4.16
N GLU A 52 18.19 6.26 4.15
CA GLU A 52 17.00 5.60 3.57
C GLU A 52 15.72 5.94 4.35
N THR A 53 15.80 6.05 5.67
CA THR A 53 14.64 6.45 6.50
C THR A 53 14.25 7.90 6.25
N ILE A 54 15.23 8.80 6.08
CA ILE A 54 14.97 10.21 5.75
C ILE A 54 14.33 10.32 4.37
N ARG A 55 14.90 9.64 3.35
CA ARG A 55 14.37 9.67 1.99
C ARG A 55 12.98 9.05 1.90
N SER A 56 12.74 7.89 2.52
CA SER A 56 11.42 7.27 2.56
C SER A 56 10.38 8.12 3.30
N GLY A 57 10.77 8.81 4.37
CA GLY A 57 9.90 9.77 5.07
C GLY A 57 9.51 10.96 4.21
N ILE A 58 10.46 11.53 3.45
CA ILE A 58 10.18 12.61 2.50
C ILE A 58 9.27 12.10 1.37
N ARG A 59 9.60 10.95 0.77
CA ARG A 59 8.80 10.32 -0.29
C ARG A 59 7.35 10.10 0.16
N THR A 60 7.15 9.49 1.33
CA THR A 60 5.81 9.27 1.92
C THR A 60 5.04 10.58 2.13
N THR A 61 5.70 11.66 2.54
CA THR A 61 5.03 12.96 2.76
C THR A 61 4.64 13.64 1.45
N GLN A 62 5.41 13.41 0.39
CA GLN A 62 5.16 13.96 -0.95
C GLN A 62 4.13 13.16 -1.74
N THR A 63 4.00 11.87 -1.45
CA THR A 63 3.03 10.96 -2.07
C THR A 63 1.64 11.20 -1.47
N THR A 64 0.88 12.12 -2.06
CA THR A 64 -0.50 12.37 -1.66
C THR A 64 -1.38 12.63 -2.88
N MET A 65 -2.55 12.01 -2.87
CA MET A 65 -3.53 12.08 -3.95
C MET A 65 -4.67 13.02 -3.57
N LYS A 66 -5.15 13.79 -4.55
CA LYS A 66 -6.34 14.64 -4.41
C LYS A 66 -7.43 14.20 -5.35
N LEU A 67 -8.65 14.31 -4.86
CA LEU A 67 -9.85 14.22 -5.68
C LEU A 67 -9.87 15.36 -6.72
N ARG A 68 -10.06 15.00 -7.99
CA ARG A 68 -10.27 15.93 -9.11
C ARG A 68 -11.71 15.84 -9.56
N GLY A 69 -12.44 16.94 -9.45
CA GLY A 69 -13.84 17.00 -9.86
C GLY A 69 -14.80 16.47 -8.81
N GLY A 70 -15.95 15.96 -9.27
CA GLY A 70 -17.00 15.43 -8.40
C GLY A 70 -16.99 13.91 -8.39
N ILE A 71 -17.60 13.32 -7.37
CA ILE A 71 -17.82 11.87 -7.31
C ILE A 71 -19.10 11.56 -8.08
N LEU A 72 -19.05 10.53 -8.91
CA LEU A 72 -20.19 10.02 -9.66
C LEU A 72 -20.65 8.71 -9.03
N ALA A 73 -21.95 8.55 -8.89
CA ALA A 73 -22.57 7.28 -8.54
C ALA A 73 -23.51 6.86 -9.65
N TYR A 74 -23.56 5.56 -9.91
CA TYR A 74 -24.36 4.98 -10.98
C TYR A 74 -25.43 4.10 -10.37
N LYS A 75 -26.68 4.30 -10.79
CA LYS A 75 -27.78 3.40 -10.44
C LYS A 75 -27.76 2.20 -11.39
N GLY A 76 -28.02 1.03 -10.84
CA GLY A 76 -28.20 -0.20 -11.60
C GLY A 76 -29.30 -1.07 -11.02
N ASN A 77 -29.77 -1.98 -11.87
CA ASN A 77 -30.70 -3.04 -11.50
C ASN A 77 -29.89 -4.21 -11.00
N VAL A 78 -29.95 -4.47 -9.70
CA VAL A 78 -29.26 -5.59 -9.05
C VAL A 78 -30.21 -6.77 -9.00
N THR A 79 -29.74 -7.92 -9.49
CA THR A 79 -30.52 -9.17 -9.44
C THR A 79 -30.14 -9.97 -8.20
N GLU A 80 -31.12 -10.63 -7.58
CA GLU A 80 -30.92 -11.61 -6.50
C GLU A 80 -31.97 -12.72 -6.64
N GLY A 81 -31.54 -13.92 -7.05
CA GLY A 81 -32.45 -15.07 -7.19
C GLY A 81 -33.67 -14.79 -8.09
N GLY A 82 -33.52 -13.89 -9.09
CA GLY A 82 -34.59 -13.48 -10.01
C GLY A 82 -35.41 -12.24 -9.58
N ASN A 83 -35.17 -11.70 -8.38
CA ASN A 83 -35.74 -10.41 -7.96
C ASN A 83 -34.82 -9.27 -8.40
N VAL A 84 -35.40 -8.14 -8.81
CA VAL A 84 -34.64 -6.97 -9.27
C VAL A 84 -34.84 -5.82 -8.30
N SER A 85 -33.74 -5.26 -7.78
CA SER A 85 -33.71 -4.09 -6.90
C SER A 85 -32.89 -2.96 -7.50
N GLU A 86 -33.39 -1.73 -7.43
CA GLU A 86 -32.62 -0.56 -7.84
C GLU A 86 -31.74 -0.05 -6.70
N SER A 87 -30.46 0.16 -6.98
CA SER A 87 -29.51 0.71 -6.01
C SER A 87 -28.31 1.35 -6.70
N VAL A 88 -27.44 2.02 -5.94
CA VAL A 88 -26.13 2.43 -6.43
C VAL A 88 -25.25 1.19 -6.57
N VAL A 89 -24.79 0.91 -7.78
CA VAL A 89 -24.01 -0.30 -8.11
C VAL A 89 -22.52 -0.03 -8.25
N LYS A 90 -22.14 1.19 -8.66
CA LYS A 90 -20.75 1.60 -8.74
C LYS A 90 -20.58 3.09 -8.44
N ILE A 91 -19.42 3.44 -7.93
CA ILE A 91 -19.02 4.81 -7.60
C ILE A 91 -17.71 5.10 -8.32
N SER A 92 -17.64 6.19 -9.07
CA SER A 92 -16.47 6.58 -9.85
C SER A 92 -15.99 7.97 -9.45
N PHE A 93 -14.68 8.13 -9.32
CA PHE A 93 -14.07 9.41 -9.02
C PHE A 93 -12.67 9.49 -9.61
N THR A 94 -12.28 10.68 -10.04
CA THR A 94 -10.97 10.93 -10.62
C THR A 94 -10.01 11.45 -9.55
N VAL A 95 -8.80 10.91 -9.51
CA VAL A 95 -7.72 11.35 -8.65
C VAL A 95 -6.55 11.87 -9.49
N SER A 96 -5.75 12.75 -8.89
CA SER A 96 -4.45 13.16 -9.44
C SER A 96 -3.44 13.28 -8.31
N ASN A 97 -2.15 13.19 -8.62
CA ASN A 97 -1.11 13.52 -7.66
C ASN A 97 -1.24 15.00 -7.21
N VAL A 98 -1.00 15.28 -5.93
CA VAL A 98 -1.13 16.63 -5.36
C VAL A 98 0.06 17.49 -5.74
N LEU A 99 1.27 16.91 -5.64
CA LEU A 99 2.55 17.57 -5.82
C LEU A 99 3.22 17.01 -7.06
N GLY A 100 3.47 17.89 -8.02
CA GLY A 100 3.94 17.48 -9.32
C GLY A 100 5.38 17.00 -9.44
N GLU A 101 6.12 17.09 -8.36
CA GLU A 101 7.48 16.57 -8.27
C GLU A 101 7.56 15.44 -7.23
N GLY A 102 6.40 14.92 -6.81
CA GLY A 102 6.28 13.81 -5.88
C GLY A 102 6.49 12.45 -6.55
N GLN A 103 6.80 11.43 -5.76
CA GLN A 103 6.87 10.05 -6.24
C GLN A 103 5.49 9.60 -6.74
N ALA A 104 5.47 8.81 -7.81
CA ALA A 104 4.26 8.22 -8.34
C ALA A 104 3.53 7.35 -7.30
N ILE A 105 2.20 7.34 -7.36
CA ILE A 105 1.35 6.54 -6.47
C ILE A 105 0.93 5.28 -7.21
N ASP A 106 1.33 4.12 -6.70
CA ASP A 106 0.92 2.85 -7.30
C ASP A 106 -0.57 2.56 -7.05
N LEU A 107 -1.34 2.57 -8.14
CA LEU A 107 -2.76 2.30 -8.21
C LEU A 107 -3.05 0.96 -8.91
N THR A 108 -2.18 -0.04 -8.77
CA THR A 108 -2.46 -1.40 -9.25
C THR A 108 -3.78 -1.90 -8.65
N PRO A 109 -4.81 -2.17 -9.48
CA PRO A 109 -6.16 -2.46 -9.01
C PRO A 109 -6.33 -3.88 -8.47
N SER A 110 -7.40 -4.12 -7.71
CA SER A 110 -7.77 -5.49 -7.29
C SER A 110 -8.53 -6.26 -8.37
N HIS A 111 -9.24 -5.56 -9.27
CA HIS A 111 -10.01 -6.17 -10.35
C HIS A 111 -9.78 -5.45 -11.68
N TYR A 112 -10.09 -6.13 -12.77
CA TYR A 112 -10.14 -5.55 -14.11
C TYR A 112 -11.42 -6.00 -14.83
N LEU A 113 -11.84 -5.24 -15.85
CA LEU A 113 -12.92 -5.66 -16.73
C LEU A 113 -12.35 -6.49 -17.87
N HIS A 114 -12.75 -7.77 -17.95
CA HIS A 114 -12.29 -8.64 -19.01
C HIS A 114 -12.88 -8.23 -20.37
N HIS A 115 -12.03 -7.94 -21.36
CA HIS A 115 -12.43 -7.35 -22.65
C HIS A 115 -13.45 -8.20 -23.43
N LEU A 116 -13.38 -9.53 -23.34
CA LEU A 116 -14.22 -10.44 -24.13
C LEU A 116 -15.55 -10.77 -23.47
N THR A 117 -15.57 -10.88 -22.14
CA THR A 117 -16.78 -11.27 -21.37
C THR A 117 -17.48 -10.08 -20.75
N GLY A 118 -16.78 -8.95 -20.59
CA GLY A 118 -17.25 -7.81 -19.80
C GLY A 118 -17.45 -8.17 -18.32
N ALA A 119 -16.82 -9.24 -17.83
CA ALA A 119 -16.88 -9.66 -16.44
C ALA A 119 -15.84 -8.90 -15.61
N LEU A 120 -16.22 -8.51 -14.41
CA LEU A 120 -15.31 -8.01 -13.40
C LEU A 120 -14.53 -9.20 -12.83
N THR A 121 -13.23 -9.25 -13.12
CA THR A 121 -12.39 -10.40 -12.78
C THR A 121 -11.33 -9.94 -11.78
N PRO A 122 -11.08 -10.70 -10.69
CA PRO A 122 -10.01 -10.38 -9.77
C PRO A 122 -8.66 -10.47 -10.48
N VAL A 123 -7.73 -9.58 -10.13
CA VAL A 123 -6.34 -9.67 -10.56
C VAL A 123 -5.77 -10.94 -9.95
N SER A 124 -5.34 -11.87 -10.81
CA SER A 124 -4.76 -13.14 -10.40
C SER A 124 -3.24 -13.08 -10.50
N THR A 125 -2.53 -13.75 -9.59
CA THR A 125 -1.06 -13.87 -9.65
C THR A 125 -0.59 -14.84 -10.74
N ASP A 126 -1.45 -15.27 -11.66
CA ASP A 126 -1.05 -16.12 -12.77
C ASP A 126 -0.41 -15.25 -13.85
N ASP A 127 0.90 -15.33 -13.96
CA ASP A 127 1.71 -14.66 -15.00
C ASP A 127 1.30 -15.08 -16.44
N ASN A 128 0.46 -16.12 -16.59
CA ASN A 128 -0.04 -16.58 -17.89
C ASN A 128 -1.39 -15.96 -18.29
N ASP A 129 -2.05 -15.18 -17.45
CA ASP A 129 -3.25 -14.43 -17.85
C ASP A 129 -2.80 -13.14 -18.57
N PRO A 130 -3.00 -13.02 -19.90
CA PRO A 130 -2.59 -11.83 -20.65
C PRO A 130 -3.38 -10.56 -20.28
N HIS A 131 -4.35 -10.65 -19.35
CA HIS A 131 -5.16 -9.54 -18.89
C HIS A 131 -4.86 -9.11 -17.44
N THR A 132 -3.89 -9.73 -16.75
CA THR A 132 -3.48 -9.26 -15.42
C THR A 132 -2.59 -8.02 -15.56
N PRO A 133 -2.89 -6.93 -14.83
CA PRO A 133 -1.93 -5.86 -14.55
C PRO A 133 -0.59 -6.46 -14.15
N TRP A 134 0.52 -6.03 -14.76
CA TRP A 134 1.85 -6.38 -14.26
C TRP A 134 2.37 -5.21 -13.42
N PRO A 135 2.68 -5.40 -12.11
CA PRO A 135 2.62 -6.64 -11.33
C PRO A 135 1.20 -7.03 -10.91
N ALA A 136 0.90 -8.32 -10.85
CA ALA A 136 -0.45 -8.83 -10.57
C ALA A 136 -0.79 -8.87 -9.07
N VAL A 137 -0.44 -7.81 -8.35
CA VAL A 137 -0.63 -7.68 -6.91
C VAL A 137 -1.27 -6.32 -6.64
N SER A 138 -2.50 -6.33 -6.14
CA SER A 138 -3.15 -5.13 -5.61
C SER A 138 -2.33 -4.58 -4.46
N VAL A 139 -1.84 -3.34 -4.59
CA VAL A 139 -1.10 -2.65 -3.52
C VAL A 139 -1.90 -1.52 -2.88
N THR A 140 -2.85 -0.95 -3.61
CA THR A 140 -3.78 0.05 -3.10
C THR A 140 -5.05 -0.63 -2.62
N MET A 141 -5.37 -0.44 -1.35
CA MET A 141 -6.58 -1.00 -0.75
C MET A 141 -7.67 0.06 -0.70
N ILE A 142 -8.89 -0.31 -1.06
CA ILE A 142 -10.07 0.54 -0.90
C ILE A 142 -11.05 -0.16 0.01
N SER A 143 -11.44 0.48 1.11
CA SER A 143 -12.51 -0.01 1.97
C SER A 143 -13.81 0.75 1.72
N TYR A 144 -14.93 0.05 1.87
CA TYR A 144 -16.27 0.61 1.82
C TYR A 144 -16.96 0.39 3.16
N ASP A 145 -17.56 1.45 3.68
CA ASP A 145 -18.31 1.42 4.92
C ASP A 145 -19.65 2.14 4.73
N SER A 146 -20.71 1.52 5.21
CA SER A 146 -22.05 2.07 5.23
C SER A 146 -22.71 1.79 6.58
N ALA A 147 -23.91 2.31 6.80
CA ALA A 147 -24.66 2.02 8.02
C ALA A 147 -25.00 0.52 8.21
N THR A 148 -24.92 -0.30 7.17
CA THR A 148 -25.37 -1.70 7.19
C THR A 148 -24.26 -2.72 6.98
N ILE A 149 -23.18 -2.36 6.28
CA ILE A 149 -22.10 -3.28 5.93
C ILE A 149 -20.75 -2.56 5.88
N VAL A 150 -19.69 -3.28 6.27
CA VAL A 150 -18.30 -2.90 6.07
C VAL A 150 -17.64 -3.94 5.19
N ILE A 151 -17.03 -3.49 4.09
CA ILE A 151 -16.23 -4.30 3.17
C ILE A 151 -14.79 -3.78 3.26
N PRO A 152 -13.86 -4.54 3.90
CA PRO A 152 -12.49 -4.10 4.11
C PRO A 152 -11.72 -3.84 2.81
N GLU A 153 -11.96 -4.67 1.80
CA GLU A 153 -11.40 -4.53 0.46
C GLU A 153 -12.52 -4.68 -0.57
N VAL A 154 -13.00 -3.57 -1.11
CA VAL A 154 -14.02 -3.57 -2.15
C VAL A 154 -13.38 -3.82 -3.52
N ALA A 155 -14.12 -4.45 -4.43
CA ALA A 155 -13.66 -4.61 -5.80
C ALA A 155 -13.57 -3.25 -6.49
N TRP A 156 -12.44 -2.95 -7.12
CA TRP A 156 -12.23 -1.68 -7.81
C TRP A 156 -11.35 -1.86 -9.04
N THR A 157 -11.57 -0.99 -10.02
CA THR A 157 -10.82 -0.91 -11.27
C THR A 157 -10.28 0.52 -11.41
N VAL A 158 -9.21 0.68 -12.17
CA VAL A 158 -8.65 1.99 -12.52
C VAL A 158 -8.57 2.16 -14.03
N GLU A 159 -8.83 3.37 -14.48
CA GLU A 159 -8.62 3.77 -15.88
C GLU A 159 -7.85 5.09 -15.88
N PHE A 160 -6.68 5.11 -16.52
CA PHE A 160 -5.92 6.33 -16.71
C PHE A 160 -6.54 7.12 -17.86
N GLY A 161 -6.70 8.44 -17.67
CA GLY A 161 -7.38 9.31 -18.62
C GLY A 161 -6.57 9.42 -19.92
N GLY A 162 -7.00 8.69 -20.96
CA GLY A 162 -6.26 8.53 -22.21
C GLY A 162 -5.72 9.83 -22.83
N GLY A 163 -4.46 9.77 -23.27
CA GLY A 163 -3.68 10.85 -23.87
C GLY A 163 -2.22 10.43 -24.11
N TYR A 164 -1.31 11.39 -24.33
CA TYR A 164 0.15 11.14 -24.32
C TYR A 164 0.72 11.00 -22.90
N GLU A 165 -0.14 11.07 -21.89
CA GLU A 165 0.15 11.08 -20.47
C GLU A 165 -0.10 9.71 -19.83
N ASP A 166 -0.57 8.70 -20.59
CA ASP A 166 -0.70 7.32 -20.10
C ASP A 166 0.45 6.52 -20.72
N ASP A 167 1.44 6.19 -19.89
CA ASP A 167 2.62 5.42 -20.31
C ASP A 167 2.39 3.90 -20.26
N GLY A 168 1.18 3.47 -19.90
CA GLY A 168 0.74 2.09 -19.86
C GLY A 168 1.05 1.37 -18.54
N ASP A 169 1.42 2.09 -17.50
CA ASP A 169 1.57 1.55 -16.15
C ASP A 169 0.39 1.92 -15.22
N PHE A 170 0.50 1.53 -13.95
CA PHE A 170 -0.51 1.81 -12.92
C PHE A 170 -0.02 2.85 -11.90
N LEU A 171 0.98 3.65 -12.24
CA LEU A 171 1.62 4.60 -11.33
C LEU A 171 1.10 6.02 -11.60
N LEU A 172 0.35 6.59 -10.68
CA LEU A 172 -0.17 7.95 -10.81
C LEU A 172 0.94 9.01 -10.63
N GLU A 173 1.36 9.59 -11.75
CA GLU A 173 2.38 10.65 -11.81
C GLU A 173 1.79 12.07 -11.74
N ASP A 174 2.64 13.11 -11.84
CA ASP A 174 2.28 14.54 -11.71
C ASP A 174 1.15 14.98 -12.64
N VAL A 175 1.28 14.60 -13.90
CA VAL A 175 0.43 15.13 -14.97
C VAL A 175 -0.79 14.23 -15.20
N GLU A 176 -0.77 13.05 -14.59
CA GLU A 176 -1.74 12.02 -14.83
C GLU A 176 -3.02 12.16 -14.02
N ARG A 177 -4.06 11.52 -14.54
CA ARG A 177 -5.37 11.42 -13.91
C ARG A 177 -5.85 9.99 -14.01
N ALA A 178 -6.09 9.38 -12.87
CA ALA A 178 -6.67 8.06 -12.78
C ALA A 178 -8.14 8.18 -12.36
N THR A 179 -9.02 7.54 -13.10
CA THR A 179 -10.42 7.37 -12.74
C THR A 179 -10.57 6.01 -12.04
N ILE A 180 -10.79 6.07 -10.73
CA ILE A 180 -11.05 4.90 -9.92
C ILE A 180 -12.55 4.62 -9.96
N THR A 181 -12.91 3.38 -10.23
CA THR A 181 -14.29 2.90 -10.19
C THR A 181 -14.39 1.78 -9.16
N VAL A 182 -15.16 2.04 -8.10
CA VAL A 182 -15.49 1.09 -7.04
C VAL A 182 -16.79 0.38 -7.41
N TRP A 183 -16.77 -0.95 -7.39
CA TRP A 183 -17.89 -1.81 -7.71
C TRP A 183 -18.48 -2.36 -6.42
N LEU A 184 -19.74 -2.04 -6.14
CA LEU A 184 -20.42 -2.47 -4.92
C LEU A 184 -21.08 -3.85 -5.07
N VAL A 185 -21.30 -4.28 -6.30
CA VAL A 185 -21.90 -5.56 -6.67
C VAL A 185 -21.13 -6.12 -7.86
N ASP A 186 -21.23 -7.43 -8.09
CA ASP A 186 -20.55 -8.05 -9.21
C ASP A 186 -21.16 -7.59 -10.55
N PHE A 187 -20.33 -7.63 -11.59
CA PHE A 187 -20.66 -7.14 -12.91
C PHE A 187 -20.23 -8.14 -13.98
N THR A 188 -21.17 -8.56 -14.82
CA THR A 188 -20.88 -9.34 -16.02
C THR A 188 -21.74 -8.86 -17.18
N ALA A 189 -21.10 -8.40 -18.25
CA ALA A 189 -21.74 -8.07 -19.52
C ALA A 189 -22.96 -7.13 -19.41
N GLY A 190 -22.92 -6.14 -18.52
CA GLY A 190 -24.02 -5.18 -18.33
C GLY A 190 -25.04 -5.58 -17.26
N ILE A 191 -24.88 -6.76 -16.66
CA ILE A 191 -25.73 -7.25 -15.57
C ILE A 191 -25.01 -7.02 -14.24
N TYR A 192 -25.75 -6.49 -13.26
CA TYR A 192 -25.31 -6.38 -11.88
C TYR A 192 -26.00 -7.46 -11.05
N ASP A 193 -25.23 -8.27 -10.35
CA ASP A 193 -25.74 -9.42 -9.61
C ASP A 193 -25.19 -9.45 -8.18
N LEU A 194 -26.02 -9.93 -7.24
CA LEU A 194 -25.53 -10.30 -5.92
C LEU A 194 -24.93 -11.69 -6.01
N VAL A 195 -23.61 -11.76 -5.91
CA VAL A 195 -22.92 -13.06 -5.82
C VAL A 195 -23.29 -13.68 -4.47
N PRO A 196 -23.84 -14.91 -4.46
CA PRO A 196 -24.07 -15.63 -3.21
C PRO A 196 -22.73 -15.78 -2.47
N PRO A 197 -22.68 -15.60 -1.15
CA PRO A 197 -21.43 -15.68 -0.41
C PRO A 197 -20.82 -17.08 -0.58
N THR A 198 -19.71 -17.19 -1.31
CA THR A 198 -19.03 -18.47 -1.56
C THR A 198 -17.99 -18.80 -0.47
N GLY A 199 -17.81 -17.93 0.52
CA GLY A 199 -16.79 -18.06 1.56
C GLY A 199 -15.64 -17.07 1.39
N THR A 200 -14.79 -17.02 2.42
CA THR A 200 -13.75 -16.03 2.80
C THR A 200 -13.46 -14.91 1.79
N GLU A 201 -13.96 -13.72 2.14
CA GLU A 201 -13.72 -12.40 1.54
C GLU A 201 -14.57 -12.11 0.30
N ASP A 202 -15.81 -11.67 0.54
CA ASP A 202 -16.64 -11.08 -0.50
C ASP A 202 -16.22 -9.61 -0.68
N ASN A 203 -15.60 -9.29 -1.82
CA ASN A 203 -15.27 -7.90 -2.21
C ASN A 203 -16.50 -7.07 -2.63
N PHE A 204 -17.70 -7.64 -2.49
CA PHE A 204 -18.98 -7.11 -2.96
C PHE A 204 -20.06 -7.17 -1.87
N ILE A 205 -21.12 -6.38 -2.05
CA ILE A 205 -22.36 -6.54 -1.31
C ILE A 205 -23.02 -7.85 -1.78
N THR A 206 -23.36 -8.74 -0.83
CA THR A 206 -23.95 -10.06 -1.13
C THR A 206 -25.41 -10.22 -0.69
N ASN A 207 -26.01 -9.17 -0.12
CA ASN A 207 -27.40 -9.17 0.37
C ASN A 207 -28.13 -7.89 -0.04
N ALA A 208 -29.36 -8.03 -0.57
CA ALA A 208 -30.17 -6.91 -1.07
C ALA A 208 -30.56 -5.87 -0.01
N ASP A 209 -30.56 -6.24 1.27
CA ASP A 209 -30.80 -5.31 2.38
C ASP A 209 -29.62 -4.35 2.61
N ASN A 210 -28.41 -4.76 2.21
CA ASN A 210 -27.19 -3.97 2.35
C ASN A 210 -26.91 -3.05 1.15
N LEU A 211 -27.75 -3.12 0.11
CA LEU A 211 -27.59 -2.28 -1.08
C LEU A 211 -27.70 -0.79 -0.75
N LEU A 212 -26.85 0.00 -1.40
CA LEU A 212 -26.80 1.45 -1.20
C LEU A 212 -27.99 2.12 -1.90
N LYS A 213 -29.04 2.42 -1.13
CA LYS A 213 -30.30 3.03 -1.57
C LYS A 213 -30.29 4.56 -1.37
N THR A 214 -31.44 5.22 -1.50
CA THR A 214 -31.60 6.67 -1.33
C THR A 214 -31.32 7.15 0.10
N ASN A 215 -30.87 8.40 0.26
CA ASN A 215 -30.62 9.07 1.55
C ASN A 215 -29.62 8.37 2.48
N ALA A 216 -28.84 7.42 1.97
CA ALA A 216 -27.86 6.63 2.71
C ALA A 216 -26.51 7.33 2.73
N ILE A 217 -25.80 7.23 3.86
CA ILE A 217 -24.41 7.70 3.99
C ILE A 217 -23.49 6.51 3.74
N PHE A 218 -22.40 6.77 3.04
CA PHE A 218 -21.30 5.81 2.89
C PHE A 218 -19.96 6.53 2.97
N ASN A 219 -18.95 5.73 3.31
CA ASN A 219 -17.56 6.13 3.39
C ASN A 219 -16.74 5.22 2.46
N LEU A 220 -15.81 5.82 1.73
CA LEU A 220 -14.76 5.13 1.00
C LEU A 220 -13.43 5.59 1.55
N GLN A 221 -12.55 4.64 1.85
CA GLN A 221 -11.19 4.92 2.30
C GLN A 221 -10.20 4.33 1.31
N VAL A 222 -9.43 5.17 0.63
CA VAL A 222 -8.40 4.76 -0.32
C VAL A 222 -7.04 4.83 0.37
N ILE A 223 -6.42 3.67 0.56
CA ILE A 223 -5.17 3.48 1.30
C ILE A 223 -4.10 3.06 0.29
N PRO A 224 -3.28 4.01 -0.20
CA PRO A 224 -2.13 3.68 -1.04
C PRO A 224 -1.01 3.00 -0.24
N PRO A 225 -0.07 2.29 -0.89
CA PRO A 225 1.05 1.62 -0.21
C PRO A 225 2.02 2.60 0.46
N GLN A 226 2.11 3.82 -0.08
CA GLN A 226 2.86 4.93 0.50
C GLN A 226 1.98 6.19 0.38
N GLY A 227 2.05 7.05 1.39
CA GLY A 227 1.36 8.32 1.35
C GLY A 227 0.20 8.47 2.32
N ALA A 228 -0.57 9.54 2.10
CA ALA A 228 -1.77 9.83 2.89
C ALA A 228 -2.98 9.06 2.37
N THR A 229 -3.73 8.46 3.30
CA THR A 229 -5.04 7.87 3.03
C THR A 229 -6.05 8.94 2.64
N MET A 230 -6.81 8.70 1.57
CA MET A 230 -7.90 9.57 1.15
C MET A 230 -9.23 9.04 1.69
N LEU A 231 -10.01 9.90 2.36
CA LEU A 231 -11.35 9.60 2.85
C LEU A 231 -12.39 10.34 2.01
N ILE A 232 -13.38 9.61 1.51
CA ILE A 232 -14.54 10.15 0.82
C ILE A 232 -15.78 9.77 1.62
N GLN A 233 -16.48 10.77 2.16
CA GLN A 233 -17.76 10.58 2.83
C GLN A 233 -18.84 11.30 2.04
N LYS A 234 -19.88 10.57 1.62
CA LYS A 234 -20.97 11.11 0.81
C LYS A 234 -22.32 10.56 1.25
N ARG A 235 -23.38 11.24 0.81
CA ARG A 235 -24.77 10.81 1.01
C ARG A 235 -25.46 10.71 -0.34
N THR A 236 -26.16 9.60 -0.58
CA THR A 236 -26.99 9.45 -1.77
C THR A 236 -28.22 10.36 -1.71
N PRO A 237 -28.70 10.89 -2.85
CA PRO A 237 -29.87 11.76 -2.89
C PRO A 237 -31.17 11.04 -2.50
N ALA A 238 -32.25 11.82 -2.34
CA ALA A 238 -33.59 11.30 -2.02
C ALA A 238 -34.23 10.51 -3.17
N TYR A 239 -33.70 10.63 -4.39
CA TYR A 239 -34.10 9.86 -5.57
C TYR A 239 -32.87 9.48 -6.38
N LEU A 240 -32.80 8.23 -6.86
CA LEU A 240 -31.68 7.73 -7.65
C LEU A 240 -31.93 7.97 -9.14
N SER A 241 -31.04 8.71 -9.79
CA SER A 241 -30.95 8.78 -11.26
C SER A 241 -29.91 7.79 -11.78
N ASP A 242 -29.95 7.45 -13.06
CA ASP A 242 -29.01 6.51 -13.69
C ASP A 242 -27.55 6.92 -13.46
N ILE A 243 -27.26 8.23 -13.51
CA ILE A 243 -25.97 8.81 -13.16
C ILE A 243 -26.23 10.03 -12.26
N MET A 244 -25.58 10.07 -11.10
CA MET A 244 -25.73 11.17 -10.14
C MET A 244 -24.36 11.68 -9.66
N ARG A 245 -24.26 12.99 -9.42
CA ARG A 245 -23.08 13.60 -8.79
C ARG A 245 -23.33 13.68 -7.28
N LEU A 246 -22.33 13.29 -6.49
CA LEU A 246 -22.35 13.27 -5.02
C LEU A 246 -21.44 14.33 -4.41
#